data_AF-A0A7W6IJX2-F1
#
_entry.id   AF-A0A7W6IJX2-F1
#
_cell.length_a   1.000
_cell.length_b   1.000
_cell.length_c   1.000
_cell.angle_alpha   90.00
_cell.angle_beta   90.00
_cell.angle_gamma   90.00
#
_symmetry.space_group_name_H-M   'P 1'
#
loop_
_entity.id
_entity.type
_entity.pdbx_description
1 polymer ?
#
loop_
_entity_poly.entity_id
_entity_poly.type
_entity_poly.pdbx_seq_one_letter_code
_entity_poly.pdbx_strand_id
1 'polypeptide(L)'
;MALWNIGNWARSARMMALAALVAGTFGAAVPASAQEVAPEELAMARKYIDLTDRGAVFETTIVEMGIDTMRQIITQNPEIQEETSDAIGEVIKSYNGRKGELLDQFARVYAIYFTLEELTEIVAFYESPVGQKLATANSELNADVRRVLQVYTNNLRTEFFAKVRSELRDQGIEL
;
A
#
# COMPACT_ATOMS: atom_id res chain seq x y z
N MET A 1 -5.71 4.12 9.93
CA MET A 1 -5.58 3.68 8.53
C MET A 1 -4.64 4.61 7.76
N ALA A 2 -3.33 4.55 8.03
CA ALA A 2 -2.36 5.02 7.02
C ALA A 2 -2.28 3.90 5.98
N LEU A 3 -2.78 4.15 4.77
CA LEU A 3 -3.08 3.17 3.72
C LEU A 3 -1.85 2.54 3.05
N TRP A 4 -0.67 2.73 3.62
CA TRP A 4 0.61 2.29 3.07
C TRP A 4 0.98 0.85 3.44
N ASN A 5 -0.01 -0.04 3.51
CA ASN A 5 0.24 -1.47 3.68
C ASN A 5 0.21 -2.15 2.30
N ILE A 6 1.39 -2.16 1.66
CA ILE A 6 1.62 -2.69 0.30
C ILE A 6 1.28 -4.20 0.21
N GLY A 7 1.20 -4.90 1.34
CA GLY A 7 0.96 -6.35 1.42
C GLY A 7 -0.42 -6.84 0.94
N ASN A 8 -1.38 -5.95 0.64
CA ASN A 8 -2.74 -6.34 0.22
C ASN A 8 -3.10 -6.00 -1.24
N TRP A 9 -2.22 -5.35 -2.01
CA TRP A 9 -2.56 -4.86 -3.35
C TRP A 9 -2.79 -5.97 -4.39
N ALA A 10 -2.28 -7.18 -4.18
CA ALA A 10 -2.51 -8.32 -5.07
C ALA A 10 -3.98 -8.82 -5.12
N ARG A 11 -4.82 -8.45 -4.14
CA ARG A 11 -6.24 -8.89 -4.08
C ARG A 11 -7.24 -7.81 -4.50
N SER A 12 -6.79 -6.57 -4.69
CA SER A 12 -7.62 -5.41 -5.05
C SER A 12 -7.52 -5.04 -6.54
N ALA A 13 -7.01 -5.94 -7.39
CA ALA A 13 -6.88 -5.75 -8.83
C ALA A 13 -8.22 -5.45 -9.57
N ARG A 14 -9.37 -5.48 -8.86
CA ARG A 14 -10.68 -5.08 -9.37
C ARG A 14 -11.03 -3.60 -9.20
N MET A 15 -10.27 -2.80 -8.44
CA MET A 15 -10.49 -1.33 -8.36
C MET A 15 -9.60 -0.52 -9.31
N MET A 16 -8.63 -1.13 -9.99
CA MET A 16 -7.92 -0.50 -11.13
C MET A 16 -8.60 -0.78 -12.49
N ALA A 17 -9.87 -1.21 -12.48
CA ALA A 17 -10.64 -1.39 -13.71
C ALA A 17 -11.44 -0.14 -14.14
N LEU A 18 -11.45 0.94 -13.34
CA LEU A 18 -12.17 2.18 -13.68
C LEU A 18 -11.35 3.25 -14.41
N ALA A 19 -10.04 3.03 -14.61
CA ALA A 19 -9.21 3.90 -15.45
C ALA A 19 -8.98 3.36 -16.88
N ALA A 20 -9.51 2.18 -17.21
CA ALA A 20 -9.20 1.47 -18.46
C ALA A 20 -10.42 1.11 -19.33
N LEU A 21 -11.53 1.84 -19.23
CA LEU A 21 -12.70 1.62 -20.10
C LEU A 21 -13.20 2.91 -20.76
N VAL A 22 -12.38 3.50 -21.64
CA VAL A 22 -12.86 4.43 -22.68
C VAL A 22 -12.31 4.08 -24.08
N ALA A 23 -11.60 2.95 -24.22
CA ALA A 23 -11.15 2.50 -25.54
C ALA A 23 -12.26 1.72 -26.27
N GLY A 24 -13.15 2.46 -26.92
CA GLY A 24 -13.78 2.03 -28.17
C GLY A 24 -15.21 1.49 -28.10
N THR A 25 -16.20 2.37 -28.24
CA THR A 25 -17.28 2.22 -29.22
C THR A 25 -17.82 3.60 -29.62
N PHE A 26 -17.59 3.95 -30.89
CA PHE A 26 -18.24 4.93 -31.74
C PHE A 26 -19.25 5.95 -31.14
N GLY A 27 -18.95 7.25 -31.35
CA GLY A 27 -19.99 8.16 -31.87
C GLY A 27 -20.55 9.25 -30.96
N ALA A 28 -19.74 9.93 -30.15
CA ALA A 28 -19.91 11.35 -29.82
C ALA A 28 -18.61 11.85 -29.18
N ALA A 29 -17.98 12.85 -29.77
CA ALA A 29 -16.82 13.52 -29.20
C ALA A 29 -17.27 14.34 -27.98
N VAL A 30 -17.40 13.68 -26.82
CA VAL A 30 -17.25 14.37 -25.55
C VAL A 30 -15.75 14.66 -25.44
N PRO A 31 -15.30 15.91 -25.26
CA PRO A 31 -13.90 16.13 -25.00
C PRO A 31 -13.58 15.38 -23.71
N ALA A 32 -12.80 14.30 -23.83
CA ALA A 32 -12.09 13.73 -22.71
C ALA A 32 -11.01 14.75 -22.34
N SER A 33 -11.43 15.83 -21.69
CA SER A 33 -10.55 16.60 -20.83
C SER A 33 -10.10 15.61 -19.78
N ALA A 34 -8.94 14.99 -19.99
CA ALA A 34 -8.13 14.54 -18.86
C ALA A 34 -8.01 15.79 -18.00
N GLN A 35 -8.82 15.88 -16.95
CA GLN A 35 -8.89 17.06 -16.12
C GLN A 35 -7.51 17.14 -15.47
N GLU A 36 -6.68 18.01 -16.02
CA GLU A 36 -5.35 18.24 -15.53
C GLU A 36 -5.52 18.78 -14.11
N VAL A 37 -5.20 17.94 -13.13
CA VAL A 37 -5.35 18.27 -11.71
C VAL A 37 -4.68 19.62 -11.46
N ALA A 38 -5.39 20.53 -10.80
CA ALA A 38 -4.88 21.87 -10.60
C ALA A 38 -3.56 21.83 -9.80
N PRO A 39 -2.57 22.70 -10.09
CA PRO A 39 -1.30 22.70 -9.35
C PRO A 39 -1.46 22.85 -7.84
N GLU A 40 -2.48 23.58 -7.39
CA GLU A 40 -2.79 23.81 -5.97
C GLU A 40 -3.33 22.54 -5.29
N GLU A 41 -4.18 21.77 -5.97
CA GLU A 41 -4.68 20.48 -5.50
C GLU A 41 -3.55 19.46 -5.37
N LEU A 42 -2.66 19.39 -6.38
CA LEU A 42 -1.46 18.55 -6.32
C LEU A 42 -0.56 18.92 -5.15
N ALA A 43 -0.36 20.22 -4.90
CA ALA A 43 0.46 20.68 -3.79
C ALA A 43 -0.14 20.30 -2.43
N MET A 44 -1.46 20.41 -2.24
CA MET A 44 -2.11 20.00 -0.99
C MET A 44 -2.13 18.49 -0.81
N ALA A 45 -2.39 17.73 -1.87
CA ALA A 45 -2.26 16.29 -1.83
C ALA A 45 -0.83 15.87 -1.47
N ARG A 46 0.19 16.52 -2.04
CA ARG A 46 1.59 16.24 -1.71
C ARG A 46 1.91 16.53 -0.25
N LYS A 47 1.42 17.65 0.28
CA LYS A 47 1.56 17.99 1.70
C LYS A 47 0.90 16.93 2.60
N TYR A 48 -0.27 16.43 2.23
CA TYR A 48 -0.91 15.32 2.95
C TYR A 48 -0.05 14.04 2.93
N ILE A 49 0.54 13.69 1.78
CA ILE A 49 1.44 12.54 1.67
C ILE A 49 2.65 12.73 2.60
N ASP A 50 3.30 13.89 2.58
CA ASP A 50 4.47 14.15 3.42
C ASP A 50 4.13 14.08 4.93
N LEU A 51 2.94 14.53 5.34
CA LEU A 51 2.49 14.44 6.74
C LEU A 51 2.22 12.98 7.19
N THR A 52 1.85 12.12 6.26
CA THR A 52 1.40 10.74 6.53
C THR A 52 2.41 9.66 6.14
N ASP A 53 3.50 9.99 5.45
CA ASP A 53 4.60 9.08 5.11
C ASP A 53 5.44 8.74 6.35
N ARG A 54 4.90 7.87 7.20
CA ARG A 54 5.59 7.34 8.39
C ARG A 54 6.15 5.94 8.18
N GLY A 55 5.82 5.32 7.03
CA GLY A 55 6.14 3.94 6.74
C GLY A 55 7.49 3.73 6.06
N ALA A 56 8.19 4.80 5.65
CA ALA A 56 9.39 4.72 4.83
C ALA A 56 9.19 3.80 3.61
N VAL A 57 8.02 3.93 2.96
CA VAL A 57 7.55 3.04 1.89
C VAL A 57 8.58 2.91 0.77
N PHE A 58 9.17 4.05 0.37
CA PHE A 58 10.18 4.09 -0.66
C PHE A 58 11.41 3.29 -0.26
N GLU A 59 11.94 3.55 0.94
CA GLU A 59 13.13 2.91 1.46
C GLU A 59 12.92 1.41 1.65
N THR A 60 11.79 0.99 2.20
CA THR A 60 11.42 -0.43 2.34
C THR A 60 11.33 -1.11 0.97
N THR A 61 10.69 -0.49 -0.03
CA THR A 61 10.55 -1.06 -1.38
C THR A 61 11.91 -1.29 -2.03
N ILE A 62 12.84 -0.33 -1.90
CA ILE A 62 14.20 -0.45 -2.46
C ILE A 62 14.98 -1.58 -1.78
N VAL A 63 14.88 -1.71 -0.46
CA VAL A 63 15.53 -2.81 0.28
C VAL A 63 14.96 -4.16 -0.12
N GLU A 64 13.63 -4.29 -0.24
CA GLU A 64 12.97 -5.52 -0.68
C GLU A 64 13.41 -5.93 -2.09
N MET A 65 13.51 -4.97 -3.02
CA MET A 65 14.03 -5.21 -4.37
C MET A 65 15.47 -5.74 -4.35
N GLY A 66 16.32 -5.19 -3.48
CA GLY A 66 17.68 -5.68 -3.27
C GLY A 66 17.71 -7.12 -2.75
N ILE A 67 16.87 -7.44 -1.76
CA ILE A 67 16.76 -8.80 -1.21
C ILE A 67 16.29 -9.80 -2.27
N ASP A 68 15.28 -9.44 -3.07
CA ASP A 68 14.76 -10.31 -4.14
C ASP A 68 15.82 -10.52 -5.24
N THR A 69 16.54 -9.46 -5.60
CA THR A 69 17.66 -9.54 -6.56
C THR A 69 18.77 -10.46 -6.04
N MET A 70 19.14 -10.33 -4.76
CA MET A 70 20.11 -11.20 -4.11
C MET A 70 19.69 -12.66 -4.22
N ARG A 71 18.45 -12.99 -3.80
CA ARG A 71 17.92 -14.37 -3.89
C ARG A 71 18.00 -14.91 -5.31
N GLN A 72 17.63 -14.10 -6.31
CA GLN A 72 17.65 -14.53 -7.71
C GLN A 72 19.06 -14.88 -8.20
N ILE A 73 20.06 -14.04 -7.89
CA ILE A 73 21.43 -14.22 -8.38
C ILE A 73 22.13 -15.39 -7.68
N ILE A 74 22.09 -15.45 -6.34
CA ILE A 74 22.83 -16.46 -5.57
C ILE A 74 22.23 -17.86 -5.69
N THR A 75 20.95 -17.98 -6.07
CA THR A 75 20.34 -19.28 -6.37
C THR A 75 21.04 -19.95 -7.56
N GLN A 76 21.54 -19.17 -8.51
CA GLN A 76 22.22 -19.68 -9.71
C GLN A 76 23.75 -19.62 -9.59
N ASN A 77 24.28 -18.64 -8.85
CA ASN A 77 25.72 -18.37 -8.74
C ASN A 77 26.07 -18.09 -7.27
N PRO A 78 26.10 -19.12 -6.40
CA PRO A 78 26.38 -18.94 -4.97
C PRO A 78 27.78 -18.40 -4.69
N GLU A 79 28.73 -18.58 -5.61
CA GLU A 79 30.13 -18.16 -5.48
C GLU A 79 30.34 -16.64 -5.54
N ILE A 80 29.39 -15.87 -6.11
CA ILE A 80 29.48 -14.41 -6.25
C ILE A 80 28.64 -13.65 -5.22
N GLN A 81 28.38 -14.25 -4.06
CA GLN A 81 27.47 -13.68 -3.05
C GLN A 81 27.96 -12.32 -2.53
N GLU A 82 29.26 -12.16 -2.27
CA GLU A 82 29.83 -10.93 -1.74
C GLU A 82 29.78 -9.81 -2.78
N GLU A 83 30.19 -10.09 -4.02
CA GLU A 83 30.15 -9.15 -5.13
C GLU A 83 28.71 -8.73 -5.45
N THR A 84 27.76 -9.66 -5.34
CA THR A 84 26.33 -9.37 -5.50
C THR A 84 25.83 -8.44 -4.40
N SER A 85 26.21 -8.69 -3.15
CA SER A 85 25.86 -7.84 -2.00
C SER A 85 26.38 -6.41 -2.20
N ASP A 86 27.65 -6.27 -2.60
CA ASP A 86 28.28 -4.96 -2.83
C ASP A 86 27.62 -4.21 -3.98
N ALA A 87 27.36 -4.90 -5.10
CA ALA A 87 26.66 -4.33 -6.24
C ALA A 87 25.25 -3.84 -5.87
N ILE A 88 24.50 -4.62 -5.08
CA ILE A 88 23.19 -4.20 -4.58
C ILE A 88 23.33 -2.95 -3.69
N GLY A 89 24.33 -2.92 -2.80
CA GLY A 89 24.61 -1.76 -1.96
C GLY A 89 24.85 -0.48 -2.75
N GLU A 90 25.67 -0.55 -3.81
CA GLU A 90 25.92 0.59 -4.70
C GLU A 90 24.68 1.01 -5.49
N VAL A 91 23.91 0.05 -5.99
CA VAL A 91 22.65 0.34 -6.69
C VAL A 91 21.65 1.01 -5.75
N ILE A 92 21.49 0.55 -4.51
CA ILE A 92 20.62 1.18 -3.51
C ILE A 92 21.04 2.64 -3.27
N LYS A 93 22.34 2.92 -3.13
CA LYS A 93 22.84 4.30 -2.97
C LYS A 93 22.47 5.20 -4.16
N SER A 94 22.41 4.65 -5.37
CA SER A 94 22.01 5.41 -6.57
C SER A 94 20.55 5.89 -6.55
N TYR A 95 19.70 5.29 -5.70
CA TYR A 95 18.31 5.72 -5.51
C TYR A 95 18.13 6.82 -4.46
N ASN A 96 19.20 7.23 -3.77
CA ASN A 96 19.14 8.30 -2.78
C ASN A 96 18.55 9.59 -3.39
N GLY A 97 17.59 10.20 -2.69
CA GLY A 97 16.93 11.42 -3.13
C GLY A 97 15.77 11.22 -4.11
N ARG A 98 15.53 10.01 -4.62
CA ARG A 98 14.44 9.74 -5.57
C ARG A 98 13.07 9.51 -4.93
N LYS A 99 13.01 9.55 -3.59
CA LYS A 99 11.75 9.43 -2.82
C LYS A 99 10.68 10.40 -3.30
N GLY A 100 11.06 11.64 -3.62
CA GLY A 100 10.14 12.68 -4.09
C GLY A 100 9.32 12.25 -5.30
N GLU A 101 9.94 11.54 -6.26
CA GLU A 101 9.26 11.05 -7.47
C GLU A 101 8.07 10.14 -7.13
N LEU A 102 8.24 9.25 -6.14
CA LEU A 102 7.16 8.35 -5.71
C LEU A 102 6.06 9.11 -4.95
N LEU A 103 6.44 10.03 -4.06
CA LEU A 103 5.46 10.81 -3.30
C LEU A 103 4.65 11.74 -4.20
N ASP A 104 5.23 12.26 -5.29
CA ASP A 104 4.50 13.03 -6.31
C ASP A 104 3.46 12.17 -7.06
N GLN A 105 3.81 10.92 -7.36
CA GLN A 105 2.84 9.99 -7.95
C GLN A 105 1.70 9.67 -6.99
N PHE A 106 2.00 9.49 -5.70
CA PHE A 106 0.98 9.32 -4.68
C PHE A 106 0.09 10.55 -4.55
N ALA A 107 0.67 11.75 -4.52
CA ALA A 107 -0.08 13.01 -4.47
C ALA A 107 -1.08 13.11 -5.63
N ARG A 108 -0.66 12.74 -6.85
CA ARG A 108 -1.54 12.72 -8.02
C ARG A 108 -2.73 11.77 -7.85
N VAL A 109 -2.54 10.61 -7.23
CA VAL A 109 -3.64 9.70 -6.94
C VAL A 109 -4.65 10.39 -6.03
N TYR A 110 -4.21 10.98 -4.92
CA TYR A 110 -5.14 11.64 -3.97
C TYR A 110 -5.85 12.84 -4.58
N ALA A 111 -5.15 13.66 -5.37
CA ALA A 111 -5.73 14.84 -5.99
C ALA A 111 -6.78 14.53 -7.08
N ILE A 112 -6.88 13.28 -7.54
CA ILE A 112 -7.98 12.81 -8.42
C ILE A 112 -9.26 12.53 -7.61
N TYR A 113 -9.14 12.16 -6.33
CA TYR A 113 -10.26 11.71 -5.51
C TYR A 113 -10.81 12.77 -4.56
N PHE A 114 -10.01 13.79 -4.24
CA PHE A 114 -10.36 14.83 -3.28
C PHE A 114 -10.25 16.20 -3.91
N THR A 115 -11.22 17.06 -3.61
CA THR A 115 -11.20 18.47 -3.97
C THR A 115 -10.15 19.24 -3.16
N LEU A 116 -9.77 20.43 -3.62
CA LEU A 116 -8.88 21.33 -2.86
C LEU A 116 -9.36 21.58 -1.42
N GLU A 117 -10.67 21.80 -1.23
CA GLU A 117 -11.26 22.08 0.07
C GLU A 117 -11.10 20.89 1.02
N GLU A 118 -11.46 19.68 0.56
CA GLU A 118 -11.31 18.45 1.34
C GLU A 118 -9.84 18.16 1.67
N LEU A 119 -8.93 18.30 0.70
CA LEU A 119 -7.49 18.15 0.93
C LEU A 119 -6.99 19.15 1.98
N THR A 120 -7.48 20.39 1.94
CA THR A 120 -7.12 21.42 2.92
C THR A 120 -7.56 21.05 4.32
N GLU A 121 -8.79 20.58 4.49
CA GLU A 121 -9.30 20.11 5.79
C GLU A 121 -8.52 18.90 6.31
N ILE A 122 -8.24 17.92 5.44
CA ILE A 122 -7.46 16.72 5.78
C ILE A 122 -6.05 17.13 6.24
N VAL A 123 -5.38 18.01 5.49
CA VAL A 123 -4.06 18.54 5.85
C VAL A 123 -4.12 19.23 7.21
N ALA A 124 -5.09 20.12 7.45
CA ALA A 124 -5.23 20.82 8.72
C ALA A 124 -5.41 19.85 9.89
N PHE A 125 -6.17 18.76 9.71
CA PHE A 125 -6.29 17.71 10.71
C PHE A 125 -4.93 17.04 10.99
N TYR A 126 -4.20 16.62 9.96
CA TYR A 126 -2.90 15.94 10.13
C TYR A 126 -1.78 16.85 10.63
N GLU A 127 -1.90 18.16 10.47
CA GLU A 127 -1.01 19.15 11.11
C GLU A 127 -1.28 19.31 12.61
N SER A 128 -2.50 19.02 13.08
CA SER A 128 -2.85 19.10 14.50
C SER A 128 -2.07 18.09 15.36
N PRO A 129 -1.86 18.35 16.67
CA PRO A 129 -1.17 17.41 17.56
C PRO A 129 -1.81 16.02 17.59
N VAL A 130 -3.14 15.95 17.50
CA VAL A 130 -3.88 14.68 17.49
C VAL A 130 -3.70 13.95 16.16
N GLY A 131 -3.75 14.66 15.03
CA GLY A 131 -3.49 14.09 13.71
C GLY A 131 -2.08 13.55 13.57
N GLN A 132 -1.08 14.27 14.06
CA GLN A 132 0.32 13.81 14.10
C GLN A 132 0.50 12.59 15.02
N LYS A 133 -0.16 12.57 16.18
CA LYS A 133 -0.16 11.40 17.07
C LYS A 133 -0.77 10.20 16.36
N LEU A 134 -1.90 10.37 15.69
CA LEU A 134 -2.55 9.30 14.93
C LEU A 134 -1.67 8.80 13.79
N ALA A 135 -1.05 9.69 13.01
CA ALA A 135 -0.14 9.33 11.93
C ALA A 135 1.03 8.47 12.43
N THR A 136 1.64 8.86 13.55
CA THR A 136 2.73 8.11 14.19
C THR A 136 2.27 6.76 14.74
N ALA A 137 1.18 6.77 15.52
CA ALA A 137 0.70 5.59 16.22
C ALA A 137 0.10 4.52 15.29
N ASN A 138 -0.35 4.89 14.09
CA ASN A 138 -0.98 3.97 13.15
C ASN A 138 -0.13 2.71 12.84
N SER A 139 1.20 2.80 12.82
CA SER A 139 2.06 1.63 12.58
C SER A 139 1.97 0.60 13.71
N GLU A 140 2.11 1.06 14.96
CA GLU A 140 2.02 0.25 16.17
C GLU A 140 0.60 -0.30 16.38
N LEU A 141 -0.41 0.58 16.24
CA LEU A 141 -1.82 0.19 16.34
C LEU A 141 -2.17 -0.91 15.33
N ASN A 142 -1.68 -0.82 14.10
CA ASN A 142 -1.91 -1.85 13.09
C ASN A 142 -1.28 -3.20 13.49
N ALA A 143 -0.09 -3.19 14.11
CA ALA A 143 0.54 -4.41 14.61
C ALA A 143 -0.28 -5.04 15.75
N ASP A 144 -0.77 -4.22 16.68
CA ASP A 144 -1.59 -4.68 17.79
C ASP A 144 -2.94 -5.23 17.34
N VAL A 145 -3.63 -4.52 16.44
CA VAL A 145 -4.89 -4.98 15.83
C VAL A 145 -4.69 -6.32 15.12
N ARG A 146 -3.60 -6.50 14.36
CA ARG A 146 -3.29 -7.78 13.72
C ARG A 146 -3.06 -8.90 14.73
N ARG A 147 -2.36 -8.62 15.84
CA ARG A 147 -2.15 -9.61 16.92
C ARG A 147 -3.47 -10.05 17.54
N VAL A 148 -4.37 -9.11 17.82
CA VAL A 148 -5.71 -9.40 18.34
C VAL A 148 -6.50 -10.25 17.33
N LEU A 149 -6.49 -9.88 16.05
CA LEU A 149 -7.16 -10.65 15.00
C LEU A 149 -6.61 -12.08 14.86
N GLN A 150 -5.29 -12.26 15.01
CA GLN A 150 -4.66 -13.58 14.98
C GLN A 150 -5.18 -14.47 16.12
N VAL A 151 -5.22 -13.95 17.35
CA VAL A 151 -5.75 -14.69 18.50
C VAL A 151 -7.22 -15.05 18.30
N TYR A 152 -8.04 -14.07 17.88
CA TYR A 152 -9.45 -14.29 17.59
C TYR A 152 -9.65 -15.38 16.54
N THR A 153 -8.92 -15.31 15.43
CA THR A 153 -9.04 -16.27 14.31
C THR A 153 -8.61 -17.68 14.73
N ASN A 154 -7.57 -17.82 15.56
CA ASN A 154 -7.13 -19.12 16.07
C ASN A 154 -8.22 -19.78 16.93
N ASN A 155 -8.84 -19.01 17.83
CA ASN A 155 -9.92 -19.52 18.67
C ASN A 155 -11.16 -19.87 17.83
N LEU A 156 -11.54 -18.98 16.93
CA LEU A 156 -12.69 -19.18 16.05
C LEU A 156 -12.51 -20.41 15.16
N ARG A 157 -11.30 -20.68 14.64
CA ARG A 157 -11.04 -21.85 13.79
C ARG A 157 -11.39 -23.15 14.51
N THR A 158 -10.97 -23.30 15.77
CA THR A 158 -11.24 -24.49 16.57
C THR A 158 -12.74 -24.65 16.84
N GLU A 159 -13.41 -23.58 17.26
CA GLU A 159 -14.85 -23.59 17.52
C GLU A 159 -15.65 -23.89 16.25
N PHE A 160 -15.32 -23.22 15.15
CA PHE A 160 -16.01 -23.35 13.87
C PHE A 160 -15.85 -24.76 13.32
N PHE A 161 -14.66 -25.35 13.38
CA PHE A 161 -14.44 -26.74 12.97
C PHE A 161 -15.29 -27.72 13.80
N ALA A 162 -15.33 -27.56 15.13
CA ALA A 162 -16.14 -28.41 15.99
C ALA A 162 -17.65 -28.31 15.66
N LYS A 163 -18.14 -27.10 15.38
CA LYS A 163 -19.53 -26.87 14.96
C LYS A 163 -19.85 -27.51 13.61
N VAL A 164 -18.99 -27.34 12.61
CA VAL A 164 -19.16 -27.98 11.29
C VAL A 164 -19.16 -29.50 11.42
N ARG A 165 -18.26 -30.07 12.22
CA ARG A 165 -18.23 -31.52 12.47
C ARG A 165 -19.50 -32.00 13.16
N SER A 166 -20.04 -31.25 14.12
CA SER A 166 -21.31 -31.62 14.77
C SER A 166 -22.45 -31.62 13.76
N GLU A 167 -22.55 -30.59 12.93
CA GLU A 167 -23.58 -30.48 11.89
C GLU A 167 -23.51 -31.65 10.90
N LEU A 168 -22.31 -32.03 10.46
CA LEU A 168 -22.13 -33.18 9.56
C LEU A 168 -22.54 -34.50 10.22
N ARG A 169 -22.21 -34.69 11.51
CA ARG A 169 -22.64 -35.87 12.26
C ARG A 169 -24.16 -35.95 12.38
N ASP A 170 -24.83 -34.82 12.57
CA ASP A 170 -26.30 -34.76 12.64
C ASP A 170 -26.95 -35.12 11.28
N GLN A 171 -26.20 -34.96 10.18
CA GLN A 171 -26.55 -35.42 8.83
C GLN A 171 -26.12 -36.89 8.54
N GLY A 172 -25.53 -37.58 9.51
CA GLY A 172 -25.06 -38.95 9.36
C GLY A 172 -23.70 -39.10 8.64
N ILE A 173 -22.95 -38.01 8.50
CA ILE A 173 -21.62 -37.98 7.89
C ILE A 173 -20.56 -37.90 9.00
N GLU A 174 -19.76 -38.95 9.18
CA GLU A 174 -18.64 -38.93 10.15
C GLU A 174 -17.34 -38.44 9.50
N LEU A 175 -16.64 -37.54 10.20
CA LEU A 175 -15.32 -36.99 9.88
C LEU A 175 -14.28 -37.37 10.94
#